data_AF-A0A660YZ05-F1
#
_entry.id   AF-A0A660YZ05-F1
#
_cell.length_a   1.000
_cell.length_b   1.000
_cell.length_c   1.000
_cell.angle_alpha   90.00
_cell.angle_beta   90.00
_cell.angle_gamma   90.00
#
_symmetry.space_group_name_H-M   'P 1'
#
loop_
_entity.id
_entity.type
_entity.pdbx_description
1 polymer ?
#
loop_
_entity_poly.entity_id
_entity_poly.type
_entity_poly.pdbx_seq_one_letter_code
_entity_poly.pdbx_strand_id
1 'polypeptide(L)'
;DNQHELTLLAEKVEDEKYSVNFAKISSMIIPGAGQFYTGEYVSGILSLGWNVLWGYLTIKSFVDDRIFDGIMVGSLLWFRFYNGNTYNAEKFAEEKNLIISNKALLFLQHGYEGEKP
;
A
#
# COMPACT_ATOMS: atom_id res chain seq x y z
N ASP A 1 -3.76 31.83 19.12
CA ASP A 1 -5.21 31.71 18.86
C ASP A 1 -5.50 30.24 18.67
N ASN A 2 -6.30 29.66 19.56
CA ASN A 2 -6.50 28.22 19.65
C ASN A 2 -7.21 27.66 18.41
N GLN A 3 -8.06 28.47 17.75
CA GLN A 3 -8.70 28.07 16.49
C GLN A 3 -7.69 27.92 15.36
N HIS A 4 -6.68 28.79 15.31
CA HIS A 4 -5.60 28.70 14.32
C HIS A 4 -4.78 27.42 14.48
N GLU A 5 -4.52 26.97 15.71
CA GLU A 5 -3.78 25.75 15.99
C GLU A 5 -4.54 24.48 15.55
N LEU A 6 -5.85 24.42 15.77
CA LEU A 6 -6.68 23.31 15.29
C LEU A 6 -6.73 23.25 13.76
N THR A 7 -6.83 24.39 13.08
CA THR A 7 -6.78 24.44 11.62
C THR A 7 -5.44 23.92 11.10
N LEU A 8 -4.32 24.36 11.68
CA LEU A 8 -3.00 23.89 11.30
C LEU A 8 -2.83 22.37 11.53
N LEU A 9 -3.36 21.84 12.63
CA LEU A 9 -3.35 20.40 12.88
C LEU A 9 -4.16 19.64 11.83
N ALA A 10 -5.36 20.13 11.49
CA ALA A 10 -6.24 19.50 10.52
C ALA A 10 -5.61 19.50 9.11
N GLU A 11 -5.06 20.64 8.67
CA GLU A 11 -4.34 20.77 7.40
C GLU A 11 -3.14 19.81 7.36
N LYS A 12 -2.33 19.78 8.42
CA LYS A 12 -1.19 18.87 8.51
C LYS A 12 -1.59 17.40 8.42
N VAL A 13 -2.66 17.00 9.11
CA VAL A 13 -3.16 15.62 9.09
C VAL A 13 -3.66 15.22 7.71
N GLU A 14 -4.34 16.13 7.03
CA GLU A 14 -4.83 15.89 5.67
C GLU A 14 -3.68 15.77 4.67
N ASP A 15 -2.68 16.66 4.77
CA ASP A 15 -1.50 16.65 3.91
C ASP A 15 -0.60 15.42 4.14
N GLU A 16 -0.53 14.89 5.37
CA GLU A 16 0.28 13.71 5.69
C GLU A 16 -0.37 12.39 5.23
N LYS A 17 -1.70 12.36 5.04
CA LYS A 17 -2.40 11.11 4.68
C LYS A 17 -2.05 10.64 3.26
N TYR A 18 -1.88 9.34 3.14
CA TYR A 18 -1.69 8.65 1.88
C TYR A 18 -3.03 8.47 1.15
N SER A 19 -3.01 8.63 -0.18
CA SER A 19 -4.14 8.26 -1.02
C SER A 19 -4.19 6.73 -1.20
N VAL A 20 -5.20 6.10 -0.60
CA VAL A 20 -5.43 4.64 -0.68
C VAL A 20 -5.65 4.20 -2.12
N ASN A 21 -6.45 4.95 -2.88
CA ASN A 21 -6.69 4.66 -4.29
C ASN A 21 -5.42 4.75 -5.13
N PHE A 22 -4.56 5.74 -4.86
CA PHE A 22 -3.28 5.85 -5.56
C PHE A 22 -2.36 4.67 -5.24
N ALA A 23 -2.24 4.29 -3.97
CA ALA A 23 -1.46 3.11 -3.56
C ALA A 23 -1.94 1.84 -4.29
N LYS A 24 -3.26 1.63 -4.34
CA LYS A 24 -3.87 0.47 -5.00
C LYS A 24 -3.63 0.47 -6.52
N ILE A 25 -3.95 1.57 -7.20
CA ILE A 25 -3.84 1.67 -8.67
C ILE A 25 -2.39 1.56 -9.12
N SER A 26 -1.46 2.23 -8.43
CA SER A 26 -0.04 2.13 -8.76
C SER A 26 0.46 0.68 -8.64
N SER A 27 0.04 -0.07 -7.61
CA SER A 27 0.37 -1.49 -7.46
C SER A 27 -0.33 -2.43 -8.46
N MET A 28 -1.41 -2.00 -9.11
CA MET A 28 -1.95 -2.73 -10.27
C MET A 28 -1.04 -2.59 -11.48
N ILE A 29 -0.53 -1.38 -11.75
CA ILE A 29 0.32 -1.12 -12.91
C ILE A 29 1.71 -1.74 -12.71
N ILE A 30 2.30 -1.51 -11.54
CA ILE A 30 3.64 -1.97 -11.18
C ILE A 30 3.56 -2.62 -9.80
N PRO A 31 3.63 -3.96 -9.70
CA PRO A 31 3.62 -4.64 -8.41
C PRO A 31 4.66 -4.06 -7.45
N GLY A 32 4.22 -3.73 -6.24
CA GLY A 32 5.07 -3.09 -5.22
C GLY A 32 5.05 -1.56 -5.20
N ALA A 33 4.54 -0.87 -6.22
CA ALA A 33 4.61 0.59 -6.30
C ALA A 33 3.84 1.31 -5.18
N GLY A 34 2.66 0.82 -4.82
CA GLY A 34 1.87 1.34 -3.71
C GLY A 34 2.56 1.13 -2.36
N GLN A 35 3.25 0.00 -2.18
CA GLN A 35 4.06 -0.25 -0.99
C GLN A 35 5.26 0.72 -0.91
N PHE A 36 5.92 1.01 -2.03
CA PHE A 36 6.97 2.03 -2.09
C PHE A 36 6.43 3.42 -1.75
N TYR A 37 5.24 3.76 -2.27
CA TYR A 37 4.57 5.01 -1.98
C TYR A 37 4.28 5.19 -0.48
N THR A 38 3.88 4.13 0.23
CA THR A 38 3.61 4.16 1.68
C THR A 38 4.87 3.98 2.55
N GLY A 39 6.06 3.92 1.96
CA GLY A 39 7.34 3.73 2.67
C GLY A 39 7.65 2.28 3.08
N GLU A 40 6.85 1.31 2.63
CA GLU A 40 7.01 -0.12 2.93
C GLU A 40 7.92 -0.80 1.89
N TYR A 41 9.17 -0.34 1.81
CA TYR A 41 10.11 -0.71 0.73
C TYR A 41 10.41 -2.21 0.65
N VAL A 42 10.58 -2.88 1.79
CA VAL A 42 10.85 -4.33 1.81
C VAL A 42 9.66 -5.09 1.23
N SER A 43 8.44 -4.74 1.65
CA SER A 43 7.20 -5.31 1.12
C SER A 43 7.04 -5.02 -0.38
N GLY A 44 7.45 -3.84 -0.83
CA GLY A 44 7.47 -3.46 -2.24
C GLY A 44 8.42 -4.31 -3.08
N ILE A 45 9.67 -4.49 -2.62
CA ILE A 45 10.69 -5.31 -3.29
C ILE A 45 10.22 -6.76 -3.38
N LEU A 46 9.67 -7.31 -2.29
CA LEU A 46 9.14 -8.67 -2.29
C LEU A 46 7.96 -8.82 -3.25
N SER A 47 7.05 -7.84 -3.28
CA SER A 47 5.90 -7.84 -4.19
C SER A 47 6.34 -7.84 -5.64
N LEU A 48 7.31 -6.99 -5.99
CA LEU A 48 7.90 -6.95 -7.33
C LEU A 48 8.62 -8.27 -7.67
N GLY A 49 9.48 -8.75 -6.77
CA GLY A 49 10.26 -9.97 -6.95
C GLY A 49 9.39 -11.20 -7.20
N TRP A 50 8.34 -11.40 -6.40
CA TRP A 50 7.41 -12.53 -6.59
C TRP A 50 6.63 -12.42 -7.91
N ASN A 51 6.16 -11.22 -8.27
CA ASN A 51 5.42 -11.05 -9.52
C ASN A 51 6.31 -11.25 -10.75
N VAL A 52 7.55 -10.76 -10.72
CA VAL A 52 8.53 -10.98 -11.80
C VAL A 52 8.89 -12.47 -11.89
N LEU A 53 9.17 -13.13 -10.75
CA LEU A 53 9.52 -14.55 -10.72
C LEU A 53 8.41 -15.42 -11.29
N TRP A 54 7.18 -15.28 -10.79
CA TRP A 54 6.08 -16.12 -11.22
C TRP A 54 5.62 -15.79 -12.64
N GLY A 55 5.60 -14.51 -13.02
CA GLY A 55 5.33 -14.11 -14.41
C GLY A 55 6.34 -14.69 -15.39
N TYR A 56 7.63 -14.64 -15.04
CA TYR A 56 8.68 -15.26 -15.83
C TYR A 56 8.50 -16.77 -15.96
N LEU A 57 8.25 -17.48 -14.86
CA LEU A 57 8.05 -18.94 -14.88
C LEU A 57 6.80 -19.36 -15.66
N THR A 58 5.72 -18.58 -15.59
CA THR A 58 4.53 -18.79 -16.42
C THR A 58 4.88 -18.69 -17.90
N ILE A 59 5.49 -17.58 -18.33
CA ILE A 59 5.86 -17.36 -19.73
C ILE A 59 6.82 -18.45 -20.21
N LYS A 60 7.85 -18.76 -19.41
CA LYS A 60 8.82 -19.81 -19.71
C LYS A 60 8.15 -21.17 -19.90
N SER A 61 7.17 -21.52 -19.08
CA SER A 61 6.47 -22.80 -19.19
C SER A 61 5.69 -22.91 -20.50
N PHE A 62 5.09 -21.81 -20.98
CA PHE A 62 4.43 -21.80 -22.29
C PHE A 62 5.42 -21.87 -23.45
N VAL A 63 6.58 -21.20 -23.35
CA VAL A 63 7.64 -21.27 -24.37
C VAL A 63 8.25 -22.67 -24.45
N ASP A 64 8.37 -23.37 -23.33
CA ASP A 64 8.91 -24.73 -23.24
C ASP A 64 7.83 -25.82 -23.53
N ASP A 65 6.70 -25.46 -24.17
CA ASP A 65 5.54 -26.33 -24.50
C ASP A 65 4.89 -27.07 -23.30
N ARG A 66 5.19 -26.63 -22.07
CA ARG A 66 4.63 -27.15 -20.83
C ARG A 66 3.34 -26.40 -20.45
N ILE A 67 2.32 -26.56 -21.29
CA ILE A 67 1.06 -25.83 -21.20
C ILE A 67 0.39 -25.98 -19.82
N PHE A 68 0.31 -27.22 -19.30
CA PHE A 68 -0.33 -27.47 -18.00
C PHE A 68 0.40 -26.73 -16.86
N ASP A 69 1.72 -26.75 -16.86
CA ASP A 69 2.53 -26.07 -15.83
C ASP A 69 2.39 -24.55 -15.94
N GLY A 70 2.35 -24.01 -17.17
CA GLY A 70 2.10 -22.59 -17.42
C GLY A 70 0.75 -22.15 -16.86
N ILE A 71 -0.30 -22.94 -17.08
CA ILE A 71 -1.63 -22.68 -16.51
C ILE A 71 -1.59 -22.76 -14.99
N MET A 72 -0.99 -23.80 -14.40
CA MET A 72 -0.93 -23.96 -12.94
C MET A 72 -0.16 -22.82 -12.27
N VAL A 73 1.05 -22.48 -12.77
CA VAL A 73 1.86 -21.39 -12.21
C VAL A 73 1.16 -20.05 -12.40
N GLY A 74 0.61 -19.78 -13.60
CA GLY A 74 -0.08 -18.51 -13.89
C GLY A 74 -1.33 -18.30 -13.04
N SER A 75 -2.19 -19.33 -12.96
CA SER A 75 -3.47 -19.22 -12.26
C SER A 75 -3.36 -19.32 -10.74
N LEU A 76 -2.46 -20.16 -10.21
CA LEU A 76 -2.37 -20.40 -8.76
C LEU A 76 -1.35 -19.51 -8.09
N LEU A 77 -0.19 -19.29 -8.71
CA LEU A 77 0.92 -18.55 -8.09
C LEU A 77 0.91 -17.11 -8.56
N TRP A 78 1.04 -16.86 -9.85
CA TRP A 78 1.18 -15.49 -10.35
C TRP A 78 -0.06 -14.65 -10.02
N PHE A 79 -1.26 -15.14 -10.33
CA PHE A 79 -2.51 -14.45 -10.01
C PHE A 79 -2.68 -14.19 -8.50
N ARG A 80 -2.30 -15.16 -7.65
CA ARG A 80 -2.35 -15.00 -6.18
C ARG A 80 -1.44 -13.86 -5.72
N PHE A 81 -0.18 -13.87 -6.14
CA PHE A 81 0.77 -12.84 -5.73
C PHE A 81 0.45 -11.48 -6.34
N TYR A 82 -0.09 -11.43 -7.55
CA TYR A 82 -0.51 -10.19 -8.19
C TYR A 82 -1.65 -9.51 -7.44
N ASN A 83 -2.71 -10.25 -7.09
CA ASN A 83 -3.82 -9.72 -6.29
C ASN A 83 -3.44 -9.45 -4.83
N GLY A 84 -2.58 -10.29 -4.24
CA GLY A 84 -2.08 -10.06 -2.89
C GLY A 84 -1.30 -8.75 -2.78
N ASN A 85 -0.52 -8.42 -3.82
CA ASN A 85 0.20 -7.15 -3.92
C ASN A 85 -0.73 -5.93 -3.88
N THR A 86 -1.83 -5.94 -4.63
CA THR A 86 -2.76 -4.80 -4.71
C THR A 86 -3.54 -4.63 -3.41
N TYR A 87 -3.99 -5.74 -2.82
CA TYR A 87 -4.63 -5.75 -1.50
C TYR A 87 -3.70 -5.23 -0.40
N ASN A 88 -2.44 -5.67 -0.39
CA ASN A 88 -1.48 -5.21 0.60
C ASN A 88 -1.17 -3.72 0.46
N ALA A 89 -1.07 -3.18 -0.76
CA ALA A 89 -0.83 -1.76 -0.98
C ALA A 89 -1.94 -0.87 -0.41
N GLU A 90 -3.20 -1.28 -0.62
CA GLU A 90 -4.38 -0.64 -0.03
C GLU A 90 -4.31 -0.67 1.51
N LYS A 91 -4.08 -1.85 2.09
CA LYS A 91 -3.99 -2.05 3.54
C LYS A 91 -2.88 -1.22 4.19
N PHE A 92 -1.70 -1.13 3.56
CA PHE A 92 -0.60 -0.32 4.11
C PHE A 92 -0.93 1.18 4.12
N ALA A 93 -1.62 1.69 3.09
CA ALA A 93 -2.05 3.08 3.08
C ALA A 93 -3.07 3.36 4.19
N GLU A 94 -4.05 2.47 4.38
CA GLU A 94 -5.02 2.56 5.47
C GLU A 94 -4.35 2.54 6.86
N GLU A 95 -3.40 1.62 7.08
CA GLU A 95 -2.68 1.50 8.35
C GLU A 95 -1.84 2.75 8.65
N LYS A 96 -1.15 3.33 7.66
CA LYS A 96 -0.39 4.58 7.85
C LYS A 96 -1.34 5.75 8.16
N ASN A 97 -2.47 5.84 7.46
CA ASN A 97 -3.46 6.89 7.71
C ASN A 97 -4.07 6.79 9.11
N LEU A 98 -4.28 5.57 9.60
CA LEU A 98 -4.74 5.34 10.97
C LEU A 98 -3.69 5.80 11.99
N ILE A 99 -2.41 5.51 11.76
CA ILE A 99 -1.32 5.99 12.62
C ILE A 99 -1.26 7.52 12.66
N ILE A 100 -1.40 8.19 11.51
CA ILE A 100 -1.42 9.66 11.42
C ILE A 100 -2.59 10.23 12.23
N SER A 101 -3.79 9.65 12.03
CA SER A 101 -5.00 10.08 12.73
C SER A 101 -4.89 9.88 14.26
N ASN A 102 -4.32 8.76 14.70
CA ASN A 102 -4.11 8.48 16.12
C ASN A 102 -3.10 9.43 16.77
N LYS A 103 -2.05 9.84 16.04
CA LYS A 103 -1.11 10.87 16.54
C LYS A 103 -1.80 12.20 16.78
N ALA A 104 -2.67 12.62 15.86
CA ALA A 104 -3.45 13.84 16.02
C ALA A 104 -4.41 13.75 17.20
N LEU A 105 -5.09 12.60 17.37
CA LEU A 105 -5.96 12.35 18.52
C LEU A 105 -5.19 12.45 19.84
N LEU A 106 -3.99 11.86 19.91
CA LEU A 106 -3.16 11.89 21.10
C LEU A 106 -2.72 13.32 21.46
N PHE A 107 -2.40 14.14 20.45
CA PHE A 107 -2.14 15.57 20.64
C PHE A 107 -3.36 16.31 21.19
N LEU A 108 -4.55 16.09 20.63
CA LEU A 108 -5.79 16.73 21.11
C LEU A 108 -6.14 16.33 22.56
N GLN A 109 -5.84 15.08 22.94
CA GLN A 109 -6.15 14.58 24.28
C GLN A 109 -5.21 15.14 25.36
N HIS A 110 -3.93 15.29 25.05
CA HIS A 110 -2.89 15.53 26.06
C HIS A 110 -2.06 16.80 25.86
N GLY A 111 -1.94 17.31 24.63
CA GLY A 111 -1.09 18.46 24.30
C GLY A 111 -1.84 19.75 24.01
N TYR A 112 -3.10 19.67 23.59
CA TYR A 112 -3.90 20.84 23.26
C TYR A 112 -4.57 21.45 24.50
N GLU A 113 -4.29 22.73 24.76
CA GLU A 113 -4.78 23.47 25.93
C GLU A 113 -6.13 24.18 25.69
N GLY A 114 -6.60 24.25 24.44
CA GLY A 114 -7.88 24.88 24.09
C GLY A 114 -9.10 23.99 24.36
N GLU A 115 -10.28 24.53 24.06
CA GLU A 115 -11.52 23.75 24.12
C GLU A 115 -11.46 22.62 23.08
N LYS A 116 -11.53 21.39 23.57
CA LYS A 116 -11.39 20.20 22.72
C LYS A 116 -12.63 20.07 21.82
N PRO A 117 -12.44 19.86 20.51
CA PRO A 117 -13.53 19.61 19.58
C PRO A 117 -14.21 18.26 19.82
#